data_AF-A0A7Y2EVZ7-F1
#
_entry.id   AF-A0A7Y2EVZ7-F1
#
_cell.length_a   1.000
_cell.length_b   1.000
_cell.length_c   1.000
_cell.angle_alpha   90.00
_cell.angle_beta   90.00
_cell.angle_gamma   90.00
#
_symmetry.space_group_name_H-M   'P 1'
#
loop_
_entity.id
_entity.type
_entity.pdbx_description
1 polymer ?
#
loop_
_entity_poly.entity_id
_entity_poly.type
_entity_poly.pdbx_seq_one_letter_code
_entity_poly.pdbx_strand_id
1 'polypeptide(L)'
;MTPEQALLRVIHYLDRAHETGFKAKAFIRALDVVHNTPADEIERRVVNDTLTDVDGIGKSTAAVISDAIEGREPAYLQKLQEESKVDITPEGQVYLDALRGDCHLHSTWSDGGAPIEAMAEAAIAIGHEYMVQTDHSARLTVAHGLNEERLSEQLEQIEQVNA
;
A
#
# COMPACT_ATOMS: atom_id res chain seq x y z
N MET A 1 -12.07 -1.16 -9.56
CA MET A 1 -10.71 -0.98 -9.02
C MET A 1 -9.83 -2.04 -9.64
N THR A 2 -8.60 -1.71 -10.00
CA THR A 2 -7.64 -2.72 -10.49
C THR A 2 -7.16 -3.60 -9.33
N PRO A 3 -6.59 -4.79 -9.60
CA PRO A 3 -5.96 -5.62 -8.57
C PRO A 3 -4.89 -4.87 -7.77
N GLU A 4 -4.09 -4.06 -8.46
CA GLU A 4 -3.11 -3.16 -7.86
C GLU A 4 -3.77 -2.20 -6.86
N GLN A 5 -4.77 -1.42 -7.29
CA GLN A 5 -5.49 -0.49 -6.41
C GLN A 5 -6.10 -1.20 -5.19
N ALA A 6 -6.61 -2.42 -5.36
CA ALA A 6 -7.17 -3.20 -4.27
C ALA A 6 -6.09 -3.62 -3.26
N LEU A 7 -4.93 -4.11 -3.73
CA LEU A 7 -3.80 -4.50 -2.88
C LEU A 7 -3.20 -3.30 -2.14
N LEU A 8 -2.99 -2.16 -2.83
CA LEU A 8 -2.49 -0.92 -2.22
C LEU A 8 -3.41 -0.45 -1.08
N ARG A 9 -4.74 -0.47 -1.29
CA ARG A 9 -5.71 -0.12 -0.24
C ARG A 9 -5.67 -1.10 0.93
N VAL A 10 -5.51 -2.40 0.69
CA VAL A 10 -5.37 -3.37 1.78
C VAL A 10 -4.10 -3.13 2.59
N ILE A 11 -2.96 -2.86 1.95
CA ILE A 11 -1.70 -2.52 2.62
C ILE A 11 -1.90 -1.30 3.53
N HIS A 12 -2.55 -0.25 3.02
CA HIS A 12 -2.88 0.94 3.79
C HIS A 12 -3.72 0.63 5.05
N TYR A 13 -4.80 -0.15 4.93
CA TYR A 13 -5.64 -0.45 6.10
C TYR A 13 -5.00 -1.47 7.06
N LEU A 14 -4.08 -2.32 6.60
CA LEU A 14 -3.27 -3.16 7.47
C LEU A 14 -2.35 -2.32 8.35
N ASP A 15 -1.71 -1.30 7.77
CA ASP A 15 -0.88 -0.33 8.50
C ASP A 15 -1.70 0.43 9.53
N ARG A 16 -2.87 0.96 9.13
CA ARG A 16 -3.81 1.64 10.05
C ARG A 16 -4.32 0.77 11.19
N ALA A 17 -4.48 -0.53 10.95
CA ALA A 17 -4.87 -1.48 11.98
C ALA A 17 -3.71 -1.88 12.92
N HIS A 18 -2.52 -1.30 12.73
CA HIS A 18 -1.26 -1.70 13.38
C HIS A 18 -1.00 -3.21 13.26
N GLU A 19 -1.40 -3.80 12.13
CA GLU A 19 -1.32 -5.24 11.97
C GLU A 19 0.13 -5.69 11.83
N THR A 20 0.46 -6.81 12.47
CA THR A 20 1.85 -7.28 12.53
C THR A 20 2.41 -7.60 11.15
N GLY A 21 3.72 -7.35 10.97
CA GLY A 21 4.36 -7.28 9.65
C GLY A 21 4.29 -8.52 8.76
N PHE A 22 3.88 -9.70 9.25
CA PHE A 22 3.75 -10.88 8.40
C PHE A 22 2.64 -10.73 7.35
N LYS A 23 1.46 -10.20 7.74
CA LYS A 23 0.36 -10.00 6.80
C LYS A 23 0.67 -8.88 5.81
N ALA A 24 1.15 -7.74 6.29
CA ALA A 24 1.54 -6.61 5.43
C ALA A 24 2.58 -7.06 4.38
N LYS A 25 3.62 -7.81 4.79
CA LYS A 25 4.62 -8.36 3.86
C LYS A 25 4.04 -9.31 2.81
N ALA A 26 3.04 -10.10 3.17
CA ALA A 26 2.36 -10.98 2.20
C ALA A 26 1.61 -10.18 1.13
N PHE A 27 0.96 -9.07 1.51
CA PHE A 27 0.27 -8.19 0.57
C PHE A 27 1.25 -7.36 -0.29
N ILE A 28 2.37 -6.89 0.28
CA ILE A 28 3.45 -6.25 -0.49
C ILE A 28 4.02 -7.24 -1.52
N ARG A 29 4.31 -8.49 -1.11
CA ARG A 29 4.81 -9.51 -2.05
C ARG A 29 3.79 -9.81 -3.16
N ALA A 30 2.50 -9.84 -2.85
CA ALA A 30 1.47 -10.04 -3.87
C ALA A 30 1.35 -8.86 -4.83
N LEU A 31 1.56 -7.62 -4.35
CA LEU A 31 1.64 -6.43 -5.18
C LEU A 31 2.82 -6.53 -6.15
N ASP A 32 4.01 -6.91 -5.66
CA ASP A 32 5.18 -7.12 -6.51
C ASP A 32 4.89 -8.15 -7.61
N VAL A 33 4.19 -9.24 -7.28
CA VAL A 33 3.79 -10.25 -8.27
C VAL A 33 2.84 -9.66 -9.32
N VAL A 34 1.85 -8.85 -8.91
CA VAL A 34 0.92 -8.18 -9.84
C VAL A 34 1.66 -7.21 -10.76
N HIS A 35 2.62 -6.43 -10.25
CA HIS A 35 3.42 -5.51 -11.06
C HIS A 35 4.33 -6.23 -12.07
N ASN A 36 4.88 -7.38 -11.69
CA ASN A 36 5.82 -8.13 -12.52
C ASN A 36 5.17 -9.22 -13.39
N THR A 37 3.85 -9.33 -13.37
CA THR A 37 3.11 -10.32 -14.17
C THR A 37 2.19 -9.61 -15.17
N PRO A 38 2.18 -10.01 -16.45
CA PRO A 38 1.25 -9.47 -17.43
C PRO A 38 -0.21 -9.56 -16.97
N ALA A 39 -1.00 -8.49 -17.17
CA ALA A 39 -2.38 -8.42 -16.69
C ALA A 39 -3.26 -9.57 -17.22
N ASP A 40 -3.06 -9.97 -18.49
CA ASP A 40 -3.78 -11.09 -19.11
C ASP A 40 -3.45 -12.45 -18.48
N GLU A 41 -2.25 -12.62 -17.92
CA GLU A 41 -1.87 -13.82 -17.18
C GLU A 41 -2.57 -13.86 -15.82
N ILE A 42 -2.63 -12.73 -15.11
CA ILE A 42 -3.35 -12.62 -13.85
C ILE A 42 -4.85 -12.91 -14.06
N GLU A 43 -5.46 -12.32 -15.07
CA GLU A 43 -6.87 -12.57 -15.44
C GLU A 43 -7.12 -14.04 -15.76
N ARG A 44 -6.26 -14.67 -16.59
CA ARG A 44 -6.38 -16.10 -16.92
C ARG A 44 -6.27 -16.99 -15.69
N ARG A 45 -5.41 -16.66 -14.73
CA ARG A 45 -5.25 -17.42 -13.49
C ARG A 45 -6.45 -17.28 -12.55
N VAL A 46 -7.08 -16.10 -12.51
CA VAL A 46 -8.33 -15.91 -11.78
C VAL A 46 -9.45 -16.77 -12.38
N VAL A 47 -9.61 -16.74 -13.71
CA VAL A 47 -10.64 -17.55 -14.40
C VAL A 47 -10.44 -19.05 -14.18
N ASN A 48 -9.19 -19.51 -14.10
CA ASN A 48 -8.85 -20.92 -13.91
C ASN A 48 -8.72 -21.34 -12.44
N ASP A 49 -8.90 -20.44 -11.48
CA ASP A 49 -8.68 -20.67 -10.04
C ASP A 49 -7.27 -21.20 -9.70
N THR A 50 -6.24 -20.72 -10.43
CA THR A 50 -4.82 -21.12 -10.26
C THR A 50 -3.94 -19.97 -9.77
N LEU A 51 -4.54 -18.89 -9.28
CA LEU A 51 -3.79 -17.73 -8.82
C LEU A 51 -2.93 -18.04 -7.58
N THR A 52 -3.39 -18.94 -6.70
CA THR A 52 -2.63 -19.39 -5.52
C THR A 52 -1.43 -20.29 -5.85
N ASP A 53 -1.30 -20.73 -7.11
CA ASP A 53 -0.12 -21.49 -7.56
C ASP A 53 1.07 -20.56 -7.85
N VAL A 54 0.85 -19.24 -7.89
CA VAL A 54 1.90 -18.25 -8.09
C VAL A 54 2.61 -18.00 -6.77
N ASP A 55 3.93 -18.18 -6.77
CA ASP A 55 4.74 -17.89 -5.59
C ASP A 55 4.57 -16.42 -5.16
N GLY A 56 4.27 -16.21 -3.89
CA GLY A 56 3.92 -14.88 -3.36
C GLY A 56 2.44 -14.52 -3.36
N ILE A 57 1.56 -15.34 -3.94
CA ILE A 57 0.11 -15.18 -3.82
C ILE A 57 -0.46 -16.26 -2.89
N GLY A 58 -0.93 -15.83 -1.71
CA GLY A 58 -1.67 -16.67 -0.77
C GLY A 58 -3.19 -16.57 -0.97
N LYS A 59 -3.95 -17.36 -0.21
CA LYS A 59 -5.43 -17.39 -0.31
C LYS A 59 -6.09 -16.02 -0.14
N SER A 60 -5.62 -15.20 0.81
CA SER A 60 -6.21 -13.89 1.07
C SER A 60 -5.87 -12.86 -0.01
N THR A 61 -4.64 -12.88 -0.53
CA THR A 61 -4.24 -11.97 -1.61
C THR A 61 -4.90 -12.38 -2.92
N ALA A 62 -5.00 -13.68 -3.19
CA ALA A 62 -5.75 -14.21 -4.33
C ALA A 62 -7.22 -13.76 -4.31
N ALA A 63 -7.89 -13.87 -3.16
CA ALA A 63 -9.28 -13.43 -3.03
C ALA A 63 -9.46 -11.94 -3.33
N VAL A 64 -8.54 -11.09 -2.84
CA VAL A 64 -8.57 -9.65 -3.12
C VAL A 64 -8.36 -9.35 -4.60
N ILE A 65 -7.42 -10.05 -5.25
CA ILE A 65 -7.15 -9.90 -6.69
C ILE A 65 -8.36 -10.35 -7.52
N SER A 66 -8.93 -11.52 -7.19
CA SER A 66 -10.10 -12.07 -7.90
C SER A 66 -11.31 -11.15 -7.77
N ASP A 67 -11.63 -10.67 -6.57
CA ASP A 67 -12.74 -9.73 -6.36
C ASP A 67 -12.55 -8.46 -7.20
N ALA A 68 -11.33 -7.92 -7.25
CA ALA A 68 -11.03 -6.72 -8.05
C ALA A 68 -11.21 -6.96 -9.57
N ILE A 69 -10.74 -8.09 -10.11
CA ILE A 69 -10.92 -8.45 -11.53
C ILE A 69 -12.40 -8.60 -11.88
N GLU A 70 -13.19 -9.19 -10.98
CA GLU A 70 -14.62 -9.38 -11.16
C GLU A 70 -15.44 -8.09 -10.94
N GLY A 71 -14.78 -6.96 -10.66
CA GLY A 71 -15.43 -5.68 -10.40
C GLY A 71 -16.18 -5.62 -9.07
N ARG A 72 -15.91 -6.56 -8.16
CA ARG A 72 -16.47 -6.61 -6.81
C ARG A 72 -15.54 -5.87 -5.85
N GLU A 73 -16.10 -5.29 -4.80
CA GLU A 73 -15.28 -4.76 -3.72
C GLU A 73 -14.79 -5.92 -2.84
N PRO A 74 -13.48 -6.04 -2.56
CA PRO A 74 -12.97 -7.15 -1.76
C PRO A 74 -13.52 -7.17 -0.34
N ALA A 75 -14.07 -8.31 0.08
CA ALA A 75 -14.63 -8.45 1.44
C ALA A 75 -13.57 -8.23 2.53
N TYR A 76 -12.32 -8.61 2.26
CA TYR A 76 -11.20 -8.38 3.18
C TYR A 76 -10.91 -6.88 3.38
N LEU A 77 -11.00 -6.10 2.30
CA LEU A 77 -10.83 -4.65 2.33
C LEU A 77 -11.96 -3.99 3.14
N GLN A 78 -13.21 -4.38 2.92
CA GLN A 78 -14.35 -3.88 3.70
C GLN A 78 -14.20 -4.15 5.20
N LYS A 79 -13.77 -5.37 5.56
CA LYS A 79 -13.51 -5.74 6.94
C LYS A 79 -12.46 -4.84 7.59
N LEU A 80 -11.31 -4.66 6.92
CA LEU A 80 -10.22 -3.84 7.45
C LEU A 80 -10.62 -2.35 7.59
N GLN A 81 -11.43 -1.85 6.66
CA GLN A 81 -11.98 -0.49 6.74
C GLN A 81 -12.82 -0.29 8.00
N GLU A 82 -13.73 -1.23 8.28
CA GLU A 82 -14.58 -1.15 9.46
C GLU A 82 -13.77 -1.30 10.76
N GLU A 83 -12.82 -2.22 10.80
CA GLU A 83 -11.98 -2.47 11.98
C GLU A 83 -10.98 -1.34 12.29
N SER A 84 -10.54 -0.59 11.26
CA SER A 84 -9.58 0.53 11.40
C SER A 84 -10.24 1.90 11.44
N LYS A 85 -11.57 1.95 11.53
CA LYS A 85 -12.33 3.18 11.62
C LYS A 85 -12.03 3.89 12.94
N VAL A 86 -11.70 5.17 12.85
CA VAL A 86 -11.52 6.05 14.00
C VAL A 86 -12.67 7.04 14.01
N ASP A 87 -13.44 7.06 15.08
CA ASP A 87 -14.52 8.03 15.25
C ASP A 87 -13.93 9.42 15.48
N ILE A 88 -14.26 10.35 14.58
CA ILE A 88 -13.83 11.76 14.66
C ILE A 88 -14.96 12.55 15.31
N THR A 89 -14.65 13.28 16.40
CA THR A 89 -15.63 14.17 17.02
C THR A 89 -15.88 15.40 16.15
N PRO A 90 -17.01 16.11 16.33
CA PRO A 90 -17.25 17.37 15.61
C PRO A 90 -16.12 18.40 15.79
N GLU A 91 -15.47 18.44 16.95
CA GLU A 91 -14.33 19.32 17.22
C GLU A 91 -13.06 18.85 16.49
N GLY A 92 -12.88 17.53 16.36
CA GLY A 92 -11.79 16.93 15.60
C GLY A 92 -11.92 17.15 14.09
N GLN A 93 -13.15 17.18 13.58
CA GLN A 93 -13.43 17.32 12.15
C GLN A 93 -12.82 18.60 11.56
N VAL A 94 -12.80 19.70 12.32
CA VAL A 94 -12.20 20.98 11.89
C VAL A 94 -10.72 20.83 11.57
N TYR A 95 -9.99 19.97 12.29
CA TYR A 95 -8.58 19.72 12.02
C TYR A 95 -8.41 18.79 10.82
N LEU A 96 -9.24 17.75 10.71
CA LEU A 96 -9.21 16.83 9.58
C LEU A 96 -9.50 17.56 8.26
N ASP A 97 -10.50 18.46 8.24
CA ASP A 97 -10.84 19.28 7.08
C ASP A 97 -9.74 20.30 6.71
N ALA A 98 -8.89 20.66 7.68
CA ALA A 98 -7.76 21.58 7.47
C ALA A 98 -6.47 20.86 7.04
N LEU A 99 -6.41 19.52 7.12
CA LEU A 99 -5.24 18.76 6.70
C LEU A 99 -5.10 18.80 5.18
N ARG A 100 -3.92 19.19 4.73
CA ARG A 100 -3.56 19.24 3.31
C ARG A 100 -2.58 18.14 2.92
N GLY A 101 -1.98 17.44 3.89
CA GLY A 101 -0.94 16.48 3.62
C GLY A 101 -0.16 16.07 4.85
N ASP A 102 0.60 15.00 4.72
CA ASP A 102 1.47 14.45 5.76
C ASP A 102 2.93 14.90 5.57
N CYS A 103 3.55 15.34 6.66
CA CYS A 103 4.93 15.85 6.64
C CYS A 103 5.97 14.89 7.25
N HIS A 104 5.55 13.68 7.64
CA HIS A 104 6.41 12.71 8.29
C HIS A 104 5.95 11.30 7.95
N LEU A 105 6.64 10.66 7.02
CA LEU A 105 6.27 9.39 6.45
C LEU A 105 7.51 8.57 6.16
N HIS A 106 7.49 7.30 6.58
CA HIS A 106 8.53 6.33 6.24
C HIS A 106 7.90 5.26 5.36
N SER A 107 8.65 4.80 4.37
CA SER A 107 8.26 3.71 3.46
C SER A 107 9.05 2.45 3.75
N THR A 108 8.85 1.43 2.92
CA THR A 108 9.68 0.23 2.87
C THR A 108 11.15 0.50 2.53
N TRP A 109 11.54 1.74 2.19
CA TRP A 109 12.96 2.12 2.09
C TRP A 109 13.67 2.21 3.44
N SER A 110 12.98 2.56 4.53
CA SER A 110 13.48 2.44 5.90
C SER A 110 12.67 1.44 6.74
N ASP A 111 11.94 1.94 7.73
CA ASP A 111 11.18 1.20 8.73
C ASP A 111 9.66 1.37 8.55
N GLY A 112 9.23 1.95 7.44
CA GLY A 112 7.83 2.07 7.07
C GLY A 112 7.22 0.76 6.56
N GLY A 113 5.89 0.71 6.61
CA GLY A 113 5.11 -0.48 6.27
C GLY A 113 4.61 -0.55 4.82
N ALA A 114 4.81 0.48 4.01
CA ALA A 114 4.22 0.59 2.68
C ALA A 114 5.21 1.13 1.61
N PRO A 115 5.06 0.72 0.34
CA PRO A 115 5.76 1.35 -0.79
C PRO A 115 5.31 2.80 -1.03
N ILE A 116 6.14 3.60 -1.69
CA ILE A 116 5.86 5.02 -1.96
C ILE A 116 4.60 5.20 -2.81
N GLU A 117 4.40 4.36 -3.82
CA GLU A 117 3.23 4.35 -4.71
C GLU A 117 1.95 4.16 -3.91
N ALA A 118 1.96 3.22 -2.95
CA ALA A 118 0.81 2.94 -2.09
C ALA A 118 0.46 4.13 -1.21
N MET A 119 1.49 4.81 -0.69
CA MET A 119 1.33 5.98 0.15
C MET A 119 0.78 7.16 -0.66
N ALA A 120 1.28 7.37 -1.88
CA ALA A 120 0.80 8.43 -2.78
C ALA A 120 -0.67 8.21 -3.20
N GLU A 121 -1.02 7.00 -3.62
CA GLU A 121 -2.41 6.63 -3.96
C GLU A 121 -3.36 6.82 -2.75
N ALA A 122 -2.92 6.45 -1.55
CA ALA A 122 -3.69 6.68 -0.33
C ALA A 122 -3.87 8.18 -0.05
N ALA A 123 -2.80 8.98 -0.17
CA ALA A 123 -2.85 10.44 0.02
C ALA A 123 -3.84 11.10 -0.95
N ILE A 124 -3.80 10.72 -2.24
CA ILE A 124 -4.75 11.20 -3.26
C ILE A 124 -6.18 10.79 -2.90
N ALA A 125 -6.40 9.54 -2.50
CA ALA A 125 -7.72 9.01 -2.18
C ALA A 125 -8.38 9.70 -0.98
N ILE A 126 -7.60 10.17 0.00
CA ILE A 126 -8.09 10.92 1.16
C ILE A 126 -8.12 12.44 0.95
N GLY A 127 -7.72 12.92 -0.24
CA GLY A 127 -7.81 14.33 -0.62
C GLY A 127 -6.63 15.18 -0.17
N HIS A 128 -5.48 14.59 0.17
CA HIS A 128 -4.26 15.34 0.44
C HIS A 128 -3.72 15.98 -0.85
N GLU A 129 -3.22 17.20 -0.73
CA GLU A 129 -2.52 17.94 -1.80
C GLU A 129 -1.05 17.55 -1.91
N TYR A 130 -0.46 17.04 -0.83
CA TYR A 130 0.93 16.61 -0.79
C TYR A 130 1.19 15.51 0.24
N MET A 131 2.30 14.82 0.07
CA MET A 131 2.95 14.03 1.11
C MET A 131 4.45 14.28 1.08
N VAL A 132 5.11 14.26 2.23
CA VAL A 132 6.56 14.45 2.33
C VAL A 132 7.21 13.14 2.72
N GLN A 133 8.10 12.65 1.86
CA GLN A 133 8.87 11.45 2.14
C GLN A 133 10.03 11.75 3.09
N THR A 134 10.07 11.05 4.22
CA THR A 134 11.04 11.32 5.29
C THR A 134 11.73 10.06 5.82
N ASP A 135 12.06 9.10 4.95
CA ASP A 135 12.81 7.90 5.36
C ASP A 135 14.13 8.24 6.06
N HIS A 136 14.57 7.31 6.91
CA HIS A 136 15.75 7.53 7.73
C HIS A 136 17.06 7.61 6.94
N SER A 137 17.95 8.51 7.36
CA SER A 137 19.34 8.53 6.88
C SER A 137 20.15 7.34 7.42
N ALA A 138 21.24 6.99 6.74
CA ALA A 138 22.16 5.89 7.08
C ALA A 138 22.68 5.86 8.54
N ARG A 139 22.60 6.96 9.29
CA ARG A 139 23.13 7.04 10.67
C ARG A 139 22.27 6.31 11.70
N LEU A 140 21.02 5.99 11.38
CA LEU A 140 20.13 5.23 12.26
C LEU A 140 20.10 3.75 11.84
N THR A 141 21.06 2.97 12.34
CA THR A 141 21.29 1.59 11.89
C THR A 141 20.12 0.63 12.15
N VAL A 142 19.32 0.87 13.20
CA VAL A 142 18.14 0.04 13.54
C VAL A 142 17.04 0.16 12.49
N ALA A 143 16.96 1.31 11.80
CA ALA A 143 15.89 1.62 10.86
C ALA A 143 16.25 1.34 9.40
N HIS A 144 17.38 0.66 9.12
CA HIS A 144 17.85 0.38 7.76
C HIS A 144 17.92 1.63 6.86
N GLY A 145 18.33 2.76 7.45
CA GLY A 145 18.35 4.05 6.77
C GLY A 145 19.19 4.07 5.49
N LEU A 146 18.84 4.98 4.57
CA LEU A 146 19.37 5.04 3.22
C LEU A 146 20.78 5.65 3.21
N ASN A 147 21.69 4.98 2.51
CA ASN A 147 22.95 5.55 2.06
C ASN A 147 22.70 6.41 0.80
N GLU A 148 23.75 7.05 0.29
CA GLU A 148 23.66 7.94 -0.88
C GLU A 148 23.12 7.25 -2.14
N GLU A 149 23.56 6.01 -2.39
CA GLU A 149 23.12 5.20 -3.53
C GLU A 149 21.62 4.92 -3.46
N ARG A 150 21.14 4.35 -2.34
CA ARG A 150 19.72 4.05 -2.13
C ARG A 150 18.85 5.30 -2.12
N LEU A 151 19.35 6.43 -1.61
CA LEU A 151 18.63 7.70 -1.67
C LEU A 151 18.44 8.15 -3.12
N SER A 152 19.45 7.96 -3.98
CA SER A 152 19.36 8.31 -5.40
C SER A 152 18.29 7.47 -6.11
N GLU A 153 18.26 6.16 -5.87
CA GLU A 153 17.22 5.25 -6.39
C GLU A 153 15.81 5.65 -5.91
N GLN A 154 15.67 6.02 -4.63
CA GLN A 154 14.40 6.48 -4.09
C GLN A 154 13.92 7.77 -4.78
N LEU A 155 14.82 8.71 -5.05
CA LEU A 155 14.46 9.95 -5.76
C LEU A 155 13.96 9.68 -7.17
N GLU A 156 14.57 8.73 -7.89
CA GLU A 156 14.09 8.28 -9.21
C GLU A 156 12.67 7.67 -9.11
N GLN A 157 12.41 6.86 -8.09
CA GLN A 157 11.07 6.32 -7.85
C GLN A 157 10.05 7.44 -7.54
N ILE A 158 10.42 8.42 -6.73
CA ILE A 158 9.55 9.58 -6.44
C ILE A 158 9.26 10.38 -7.71
N GLU A 159 10.24 10.57 -8.60
CA GLU A 159 10.01 11.20 -9.90
C GLU A 159 9.01 10.41 -10.77
N GLN A 160 9.09 9.08 -10.76
CA GLN A 160 8.15 8.23 -11.48
C GLN A 160 6.72 8.32 -10.92
N VAL A 161 6.58 8.36 -9.59
CA VAL A 161 5.27 8.50 -8.92
C VAL A 161 4.63 9.86 -9.18
N ASN A 162 5.44 10.91 -9.37
CA ASN A 162 4.95 12.26 -9.66
C ASN A 162 4.57 12.50 -11.14
N ALA A 163 4.88 11.56 -12.05
CA ALA A 163 4.71 11.73 -13.49
C ALA A 163 3.26 11.49 -13.96
#